data_AF-A0A374TMZ5-F1
#
_entry.id   AF-A0A374TMZ5-F1
#
_cell.length_a   1.000
_cell.length_b   1.000
_cell.length_c   1.000
_cell.angle_alpha   90.00
_cell.angle_beta   90.00
_cell.angle_gamma   90.00
#
_symmetry.space_group_name_H-M   'P 1'
#
loop_
_entity.id
_entity.type
_entity.pdbx_description
1 polymer ?
#
loop_
_entity_poly.entity_id
_entity_poly.type
_entity_poly.pdbx_seq_one_letter_code
_entity_poly.pdbx_strand_id
1 'polypeptide(L)' 'MRDGIADDQALVRNKAGWISEAGCNATCDAGLIDVDGDTYIMSIMTSMPWSDHSSEVVTAIAKALYDTRATLA' A
#
# COMPACT_ATOMS: atom_id res chain seq x y z
N MET A 1 2.50 1.16 3.01
CA MET A 1 3.06 0.92 1.65
C MET A 1 4.55 1.19 1.58
N ARG A 2 5.02 2.44 1.77
CA ARG A 2 6.47 2.77 1.72
C ARG A 2 7.32 1.80 2.52
N ASP A 3 6.94 1.55 3.78
CA ASP A 3 7.72 0.72 4.70
C ASP A 3 7.84 -0.74 4.25
N GLY A 4 6.89 -1.24 3.45
CA GLY A 4 6.92 -2.61 2.94
C GLY A 4 7.77 -2.77 1.69
N ILE A 5 8.09 -1.67 0.99
CA ILE A 5 8.78 -1.65 -0.32
C ILE A 5 10.15 -0.94 -0.20
N ALA A 6 10.48 -0.35 0.94
CA ALA A 6 11.63 0.55 1.10
C ALA A 6 12.99 -0.08 0.74
N ASP A 7 13.13 -1.39 0.87
CA ASP A 7 14.37 -2.12 0.59
C ASP A 7 14.60 -2.41 -0.90
N ASP A 8 13.59 -2.23 -1.75
CA ASP A 8 13.61 -2.64 -3.17
C ASP A 8 14.11 -1.55 -4.14
N GLN A 9 14.88 -0.56 -3.64
CA GLN A 9 15.39 0.59 -4.43
C GLN A 9 14.31 1.38 -5.19
N ALA A 10 13.05 1.24 -4.82
CA ALA A 10 11.93 1.95 -5.43
C ALA A 10 11.65 3.27 -4.70
N LEU A 11 11.30 4.31 -5.47
CA LEU A 11 10.79 5.56 -4.91
C LEU A 11 9.27 5.43 -4.71
N VAL A 12 8.86 5.30 -3.45
CA VAL A 12 7.44 5.28 -3.08
C VAL A 12 6.98 6.66 -2.64
N ARG A 13 5.85 7.12 -3.17
CA ARG A 13 5.17 8.38 -2.78
C ARG A 13 3.72 8.06 -2.46
N ASN A 14 3.46 7.72 -1.21
CA ASN A 14 2.15 7.26 -0.75
C ASN A 14 1.56 8.15 0.36
N LYS A 15 0.26 7.98 0.56
CA LYS A 15 -0.53 8.59 1.63
C LYS A 15 -1.38 7.51 2.29
N ALA A 16 -1.00 7.16 3.51
CA ALA A 16 -1.86 6.35 4.39
C ALA A 16 -3.07 7.16 4.85
N GLY A 17 -4.17 6.47 5.08
CA GLY A 17 -5.41 7.05 5.57
C GLY A 17 -6.25 6.03 6.33
N TRP A 18 -7.28 6.53 7.00
CA TRP A 18 -8.32 5.69 7.56
C TRP A 18 -9.68 6.38 7.47
N ILE A 19 -10.72 5.57 7.40
CA ILE A 19 -12.12 5.99 7.53
C ILE A 19 -12.60 5.47 8.88
N SER A 20 -13.25 6.34 9.64
CA SER A 20 -13.83 6.03 10.95
C SER A 20 -15.18 6.73 11.06
N GLU A 21 -16.15 6.23 10.28
CA GLU A 21 -17.53 6.72 10.27
C GLU A 21 -18.50 5.63 10.69
N ALA A 22 -19.72 6.01 11.08
CA ALA A 22 -20.74 5.07 11.48
C ALA A 22 -21.05 4.07 10.35
N GLY A 23 -20.72 2.79 10.57
CA GLY A 23 -20.93 1.72 9.59
C GLY A 23 -19.86 1.63 8.49
N CYS A 24 -18.80 2.45 8.53
CA CYS A 24 -17.70 2.39 7.58
C CYS A 24 -16.36 2.57 8.29
N ASN A 25 -15.56 1.51 8.28
CA ASN A 25 -14.20 1.51 8.79
C ASN A 25 -13.27 1.04 7.67
N ALA A 26 -12.19 1.77 7.46
CA ALA A 26 -11.19 1.38 6.48
C ALA A 26 -9.81 1.83 6.93
N THR A 27 -8.82 0.97 6.73
CA THR A 27 -7.41 1.34 6.72
C THR A 27 -6.99 1.32 5.27
N CYS A 28 -6.48 2.43 4.76
CA CYS A 28 -6.18 2.60 3.35
C CYS A 28 -4.78 3.19 3.13
N ASP A 29 -4.25 2.95 1.94
CA ASP A 29 -3.00 3.53 1.49
C ASP A 29 -3.05 3.66 -0.04
N ALA A 30 -2.67 4.82 -0.55
CA ALA A 30 -2.62 5.07 -1.99
C ALA A 30 -1.36 5.83 -2.36
N GLY A 31 -0.74 5.48 -3.49
CA GLY A 31 0.52 6.08 -3.86
C GLY A 31 1.02 5.70 -5.25
N LEU A 32 2.13 6.35 -5.59
CA LEU A 32 2.94 6.08 -6.77
C LEU A 32 4.20 5.32 -6.35
N ILE A 33 4.62 4.39 -7.20
CA ILE A 33 5.84 3.60 -7.04
C ILE A 33 6.64 3.74 -8.33
N ASP A 34 7.79 4.40 -8.24
CA ASP A 34 8.71 4.58 -9.35
C ASP A 34 9.88 3.58 -9.18
N VAL A 35 10.07 2.68 -10.15
CA VAL A 35 11.10 1.61 -10.12
C VAL A 35 11.50 1.20 -11.54
N ASP A 36 12.80 1.00 -11.80
CA ASP A 36 13.32 0.53 -13.09
C ASP A 36 12.87 1.31 -14.34
N GLY A 37 12.47 2.58 -14.16
CA GLY A 37 11.94 3.44 -15.23
C GLY A 37 10.43 3.36 -15.43
N ASP A 38 9.75 2.45 -14.73
CA ASP A 38 8.29 2.33 -14.72
C ASP A 38 7.67 3.03 -13.51
N THR A 39 6.46 3.57 -13.71
CA THR A 39 5.62 4.14 -12.64
C THR A 39 4.36 3.32 -12.47
N TYR A 40 4.16 2.77 -11.28
CA TYR A 40 2.95 2.06 -10.90
C TYR A 40 2.06 2.91 -9.99
N ILE A 41 0.75 2.82 -10.19
CA ILE A 41 -0.25 3.35 -9.25
C ILE A 41 -0.73 2.18 -8.38
N MET A 42 -0.73 2.37 -7.07
CA MET A 42 -1.29 1.40 -6.13
C MET A 42 -2.31 2.09 -5.22
N SER A 43 -3.48 1.48 -5.08
CA SER A 43 -4.52 1.90 -4.14
C SER A 43 -5.02 0.68 -3.37
N ILE A 44 -4.85 0.71 -2.05
CA ILE A 44 -5.28 -0.33 -1.13
C ILE A 44 -6.41 0.24 -0.29
N MET A 45 -7.57 -0.39 -0.38
CA MET A 45 -8.73 -0.13 0.47
C MET A 45 -9.13 -1.42 1.17
N THR A 46 -9.22 -1.36 2.49
CA THR A 46 -9.71 -2.47 3.32
C THR A 46 -11.00 -2.06 4.02
N SER A 47 -11.72 -3.03 4.58
CA SER A 47 -12.83 -2.79 5.52
C SER A 47 -12.39 -2.91 6.99
N MET A 48 -11.08 -2.85 7.26
CA MET A 48 -10.53 -2.98 8.60
C MET A 48 -10.46 -1.62 9.31
N PRO A 49 -10.98 -1.50 10.55
CA PRO A 49 -10.72 -0.33 11.39
C PRO A 49 -9.22 -0.08 11.56
N TRP A 50 -8.85 1.19 11.74
CA TRP A 50 -7.46 1.54 11.99
C TRP A 50 -6.97 0.94 13.31
N SER A 51 -5.81 0.30 13.23
CA SER A 51 -5.01 -0.22 14.33
C SER A 51 -3.57 -0.41 13.83
N ASP A 52 -2.62 -0.60 14.73
CA ASP A 52 -1.25 -0.97 14.32
C ASP A 52 -1.25 -2.23 13.46
N HIS A 53 -2.06 -3.23 13.84
CA HIS A 53 -2.21 -4.46 13.08
C HIS A 53 -2.75 -4.23 11.66
N SER A 54 -3.78 -3.38 11.48
CA SER A 54 -4.30 -3.11 10.13
C SER A 54 -3.30 -2.33 9.28
N SER A 55 -2.46 -1.49 9.91
CA SER A 55 -1.35 -0.82 9.22
C SER A 55 -0.30 -1.82 8.73
N GLU A 56 0.08 -2.80 9.56
CA GLU A 56 0.99 -3.91 9.18
C GLU A 56 0.41 -4.73 8.02
N VAL A 57 -0.89 -5.06 8.08
CA VAL A 57 -1.58 -5.81 7.02
C VAL A 57 -1.57 -5.03 5.71
N VAL A 58 -1.88 -3.73 5.71
CA VAL A 58 -1.80 -2.89 4.51
C VAL A 58 -0.38 -2.84 3.95
N THR A 59 0.64 -2.80 4.82
CA THR A 59 2.05 -2.88 4.42
C THR A 59 2.39 -4.22 3.77
N ALA A 60 1.92 -5.34 4.33
CA ALA A 60 2.11 -6.66 3.74
C ALA A 60 1.40 -6.81 2.38
N ILE A 61 0.18 -6.30 2.25
CA ILE A 61 -0.55 -6.26 0.96
C ILE A 61 0.24 -5.46 -0.07
N ALA A 62 0.75 -4.28 0.31
CA ALA A 62 1.56 -3.46 -0.58
C ALA A 62 2.78 -4.22 -1.10
N LYS A 63 3.53 -4.90 -0.22
CA LYS A 63 4.68 -5.71 -0.62
C LYS A 63 4.29 -6.85 -1.56
N ALA A 64 3.25 -7.60 -1.22
CA ALA A 64 2.78 -8.71 -2.05
C ALA A 64 2.36 -8.27 -3.47
N LEU A 65 1.63 -7.16 -3.57
CA LEU A 65 1.24 -6.60 -4.88
C LEU A 65 2.46 -6.07 -5.65
N TYR A 66 3.38 -5.41 -4.96
CA TYR A 66 4.63 -4.93 -5.56
C TYR A 66 5.47 -6.09 -6.12
N ASP A 67 5.64 -7.18 -5.39
CA ASP A 67 6.39 -8.35 -5.85
C ASP A 67 5.72 -9.05 -7.03
N THR A 68 4.39 -9.14 -7.00
CA THR A 68 3.60 -9.73 -8.09
C THR A 68 3.74 -8.93 -9.39
N ARG A 69 4.06 -7.63 -9.33
CA ARG A 69 4.22 -6.80 -10.55
C ARG A 69 5.24 -7.39 -11.53
N ALA A 70 6.27 -8.08 -11.03
CA ALA A 70 7.34 -8.65 -11.85
C ALA A 70 6.84 -9.77 -12.78
N THR A 71 5.65 -10.33 -12.53
CA THR A 71 5.03 -11.35 -13.38
C THR A 71 4.20 -10.76 -14.53
N LEU A 72 4.08 -9.43 -14.62
CA LEU A 72 3.29 -8.76 -15.66
C LEU A 72 4.11 -8.44 -16.93
N ALA A 73 5.42 -8.75 -16.92
CA ALA A 73 6.35 -8.55 -18.02
C ALA A 73 6.38 -9.73 -19.02
#